data_AF-A0A1M6YC92-F1
#
_entry.id   AF-A0A1M6YC92-F1
#
_cell.length_a   1.000
_cell.length_b   1.000
_cell.length_c   1.000
_cell.angle_alpha   90.00
_cell.angle_beta   90.00
_cell.angle_gamma   90.00
#
_symmetry.space_group_name_H-M   'P 1'
#
loop_
_entity.id
_entity.type
_entity.pdbx_description
1 polymer ?
#
loop_
_entity_poly.entity_id
_entity_poly.type
_entity_poly.pdbx_seq_one_letter_code
_entity_poly.pdbx_strand_id
1 'polypeptide(L)'
;MLAQEGLSRDNGAIDRLEKYPMNVHEELDTALRELESTMRAANLWRVERPEPAAFQSAQPFCIDTMSLPQWLRFVFIARLDALVEAESPMPASCDVAPAVEAYLTQEGARNSDRILMGKAVERIDQLVTDN
;
A
#
# COMPACT_ATOMS: atom_id res chain seq x y z
N MET A 1 10.16 49.90 44.41
CA MET A 1 11.55 49.77 43.91
C MET A 1 11.70 48.30 43.53
N LEU A 2 11.43 47.97 42.25
CA LEU A 2 12.40 47.39 41.29
C LEU A 2 12.86 45.98 41.74
N ALA A 3 12.62 44.88 41.02
CA ALA A 3 12.52 44.71 39.57
C ALA A 3 11.65 43.49 39.17
N GLN A 4 11.14 43.56 37.94
CA GLN A 4 10.59 42.46 37.16
C GLN A 4 11.71 41.59 36.55
N GLU A 5 11.28 40.49 35.92
CA GLU A 5 11.85 39.82 34.72
C GLU A 5 12.48 38.43 34.90
N GLY A 6 12.10 37.53 33.96
CA GLY A 6 12.79 36.27 33.65
C GLY A 6 11.90 35.03 33.82
N LEU A 7 11.05 34.70 32.82
CA LEU A 7 11.22 33.53 31.93
C LEU A 7 11.38 32.20 32.69
N SER A 8 10.47 31.23 32.59
CA SER A 8 10.21 30.56 31.33
C SER A 8 8.84 29.90 31.36
N ARG A 9 8.03 30.22 30.35
CA ARG A 9 6.87 29.42 29.97
C ARG A 9 7.41 28.05 29.58
N ASP A 10 6.97 27.00 30.24
CA ASP A 10 7.14 25.63 29.76
C ASP A 10 6.38 25.53 28.43
N ASN A 11 7.10 25.84 27.35
CA ASN A 11 6.66 25.82 25.98
C ASN A 11 7.08 24.50 25.33
N GLY A 12 7.10 23.41 26.12
CA GLY A 12 7.55 22.08 25.69
C GLY A 12 6.49 21.22 25.00
N ALA A 13 5.24 21.71 24.90
CA ALA A 13 4.16 20.98 24.25
C ALA A 13 3.92 21.37 22.77
N ILE A 14 4.60 22.41 22.27
CA ILE A 14 4.41 22.91 20.89
C ILE A 14 5.51 22.46 19.93
N ASP A 15 6.42 21.61 20.40
CA ASP A 15 7.51 20.99 19.62
C ASP A 15 7.20 19.53 19.23
N ARG A 16 5.90 19.17 19.16
CA ARG A 16 5.47 17.80 18.80
C ARG A 16 4.91 17.68 17.38
N LEU A 17 5.21 18.66 16.52
CA LEU A 17 4.84 18.69 15.11
C LEU A 17 5.98 19.25 14.23
N GLU A 18 7.24 19.04 14.61
CA GLU A 18 8.29 19.00 13.59
C GLU A 18 8.11 17.70 12.78
N LYS A 19 7.22 17.78 11.79
CA LYS A 19 7.58 17.48 10.40
C LYS A 19 8.42 16.21 10.23
N TYR A 20 7.97 15.08 10.78
CA TYR A 20 8.51 13.78 10.38
C TYR A 20 8.28 13.68 8.87
N PRO A 21 9.31 13.60 8.02
CA PRO A 21 9.09 13.09 6.68
C PRO A 21 8.46 11.71 6.91
N MET A 22 7.25 11.47 6.38
CA MET A 22 6.69 10.13 6.46
C MET A 22 7.76 9.18 5.95
N ASN A 23 8.10 8.19 6.76
CA ASN A 23 9.04 7.17 6.32
C ASN A 23 8.37 6.49 5.12
N VAL A 24 9.13 6.16 4.07
CA VAL A 24 8.60 5.47 2.89
C VAL A 24 7.77 4.24 3.27
N HIS A 25 8.11 3.57 4.37
CA HIS A 25 7.35 2.44 4.93
C HIS A 25 5.97 2.85 5.47
N GLU A 26 5.83 4.01 6.11
CA GLU A 26 4.54 4.53 6.58
C GLU A 26 3.66 4.98 5.40
N GLU A 27 4.28 5.57 4.37
CA GLU A 27 3.59 5.92 3.12
C GLU A 27 3.09 4.66 2.41
N LEU A 28 3.91 3.61 2.40
CA LEU A 28 3.57 2.31 1.84
C LEU A 28 2.44 1.64 2.63
N ASP A 29 2.48 1.61 3.96
CA ASP A 29 1.38 1.08 4.78
C ASP A 29 0.07 1.79 4.45
N THR A 30 0.09 3.12 4.41
CA THR A 30 -1.08 3.94 4.07
C THR A 30 -1.63 3.56 2.69
N ALA A 31 -0.74 3.45 1.69
CA ALA A 31 -1.13 3.07 0.33
C ALA A 31 -1.71 1.62 0.26
N LEU A 32 -1.17 0.69 1.06
CA LEU A 32 -1.72 -0.68 1.16
C LEU A 32 -3.13 -0.68 1.78
N ARG A 33 -3.38 0.11 2.82
CA ARG A 33 -4.73 0.25 3.40
C ARG A 33 -5.71 0.90 2.44
N GLU A 34 -5.27 1.87 1.63
CA GLU A 34 -6.08 2.46 0.56
C GLU A 34 -6.43 1.45 -0.53
N LEU A 35 -5.46 0.64 -0.97
CA LEU A 35 -5.69 -0.46 -1.92
C LEU A 35 -6.70 -1.47 -1.36
N GLU A 36 -6.52 -1.92 -0.11
CA GLU A 36 -7.45 -2.84 0.54
C GLU A 36 -8.88 -2.27 0.60
N SER A 37 -9.03 -1.02 1.02
CA SER A 37 -10.32 -0.33 1.07
C SER A 37 -10.99 -0.26 -0.31
N THR A 38 -10.19 0.02 -1.34
CA THR A 38 -10.65 0.11 -2.73
C THR A 38 -11.07 -1.27 -3.26
N MET A 39 -10.30 -2.33 -2.97
CA MET A 39 -10.69 -3.71 -3.28
C MET A 39 -11.97 -4.13 -2.55
N ARG A 40 -12.18 -3.69 -1.31
CA ARG A 40 -13.41 -3.95 -0.55
C ARG A 40 -14.61 -3.27 -1.20
N ALA A 41 -14.47 -2.00 -1.60
CA ALA A 41 -15.52 -1.24 -2.29
C ALA A 41 -15.88 -1.85 -3.66
N ALA A 42 -14.88 -2.36 -4.39
CA ALA A 42 -15.07 -3.04 -5.67
C ALA A 42 -15.52 -4.52 -5.53
N ASN A 43 -15.75 -5.02 -4.31
CA ASN A 43 -16.08 -6.43 -4.02
C ASN A 43 -15.02 -7.45 -4.50
N LEU A 44 -13.77 -7.02 -4.62
CA LEU A 44 -12.61 -7.84 -5.01
C LEU A 44 -11.82 -8.37 -3.80
N TRP A 45 -12.07 -7.84 -2.60
CA TRP A 45 -11.35 -8.27 -1.39
C TRP A 45 -11.80 -9.63 -0.85
N ARG A 46 -13.10 -9.93 -0.92
CA ARG A 46 -13.70 -11.14 -0.36
C ARG A 46 -13.51 -12.32 -1.30
N VAL A 47 -12.25 -12.76 -1.41
CA VAL A 47 -11.84 -13.94 -2.16
C VAL A 47 -11.42 -15.08 -1.24
N GLU A 48 -11.64 -16.30 -1.72
CA GLU A 48 -11.18 -17.52 -1.06
C GLU A 48 -9.65 -17.60 -1.09
N ARG A 49 -9.07 -18.18 -0.03
CA ARG A 49 -7.62 -18.39 0.01
C ARG A 49 -7.22 -19.42 -1.05
N PRO A 50 -6.23 -19.13 -1.90
CA PRO A 50 -5.69 -20.10 -2.85
C PRO A 50 -5.19 -21.36 -2.16
N GLU A 51 -5.18 -22.47 -2.88
CA GLU A 51 -4.54 -23.70 -2.41
C GLU A 51 -3.05 -23.46 -2.13
N PRO A 52 -2.44 -24.18 -1.18
CA PRO A 52 -1.01 -24.03 -0.87
C PRO A 52 -0.09 -24.17 -2.09
N ALA A 53 -0.46 -25.03 -3.05
CA ALA A 53 0.29 -25.24 -4.29
C ALA A 53 0.30 -23.99 -5.19
N ALA A 54 -0.72 -23.14 -5.13
CA ALA A 54 -0.80 -21.93 -5.95
C ALA A 54 0.31 -20.92 -5.62
N PHE A 55 0.71 -20.84 -4.34
CA PHE A 55 1.81 -19.98 -3.90
C PHE A 55 3.19 -20.43 -4.41
N GLN A 56 3.28 -21.64 -4.97
CA GLN A 56 4.52 -22.21 -5.51
C GLN A 56 4.65 -22.01 -7.03
N SER A 57 3.73 -21.25 -7.66
CA SER A 57 3.83 -20.95 -9.09
C SER A 57 5.10 -20.18 -9.41
N ALA A 58 5.76 -20.58 -10.50
CA ALA A 58 6.92 -19.90 -11.06
C ALA A 58 6.54 -18.79 -12.06
N GLN A 59 5.25 -18.66 -12.41
CA GLN A 59 4.78 -17.63 -13.32
C GLN A 59 4.67 -16.27 -12.61
N PRO A 60 4.91 -15.15 -13.32
CA PRO A 60 4.68 -13.83 -12.76
C PRO A 60 3.22 -13.71 -12.29
N PHE A 61 3.00 -13.06 -11.14
CA PHE A 61 1.68 -12.89 -10.51
C PHE A 61 0.92 -14.19 -10.20
N CYS A 62 1.56 -15.36 -10.27
CA CYS A 62 0.91 -16.67 -10.15
C CYS A 62 -0.32 -16.82 -11.06
N ILE A 63 -0.31 -16.21 -12.25
CA ILE A 63 -1.46 -16.10 -13.16
C ILE A 63 -2.09 -17.44 -13.59
N ASP A 64 -1.35 -18.53 -13.49
CA ASP A 64 -1.76 -19.88 -13.83
C ASP A 64 -2.53 -20.58 -12.70
N THR A 65 -2.37 -20.11 -11.46
CA THR A 65 -2.88 -20.79 -10.26
C THR A 65 -3.71 -19.88 -9.34
N MET A 66 -3.70 -18.56 -9.56
CA MET A 66 -4.47 -17.59 -8.78
C MET A 66 -5.19 -16.59 -9.67
N SER A 67 -6.37 -16.16 -9.23
CA SER A 67 -6.98 -14.94 -9.75
C SER A 67 -6.22 -13.70 -9.28
N LEU A 68 -6.29 -12.61 -10.05
CA LEU A 68 -5.59 -11.37 -9.67
C LEU A 68 -6.00 -10.85 -8.28
N PRO A 69 -7.30 -10.83 -7.88
CA PRO A 69 -7.66 -10.36 -6.54
C PRO A 69 -7.13 -11.26 -5.42
N GLN A 70 -7.01 -12.56 -5.66
CA GLN A 70 -6.33 -13.48 -4.71
C GLN A 70 -4.85 -13.16 -4.60
N TRP A 71 -4.17 -12.98 -5.73
CA TRP A 71 -2.76 -12.62 -5.73
C TRP A 71 -2.51 -11.26 -5.04
N LEU A 72 -3.32 -10.25 -5.32
CA LEU A 72 -3.24 -8.93 -4.68
C LEU A 72 -3.36 -9.03 -3.15
N ARG A 73 -4.34 -9.79 -2.65
CA ARG A 73 -4.58 -9.91 -1.21
C ARG A 73 -3.55 -10.80 -0.50
N PHE A 74 -3.31 -12.00 -1.03
CA PHE A 74 -2.57 -13.04 -0.30
C PHE A 74 -1.07 -13.06 -0.60
N VAL A 75 -0.62 -12.42 -1.68
CA VAL A 75 0.79 -12.34 -2.04
C VAL A 75 1.27 -10.91 -1.99
N PHE A 76 0.66 -10.01 -2.77
CA PHE A 76 1.17 -8.65 -2.94
C PHE A 76 1.08 -7.82 -1.65
N ILE A 77 -0.13 -7.63 -1.11
CA ILE A 77 -0.35 -6.85 0.10
C ILE A 77 0.34 -7.50 1.29
N ALA A 78 0.19 -8.82 1.47
CA ALA A 78 0.83 -9.54 2.57
C ALA A 78 2.37 -9.44 2.56
N ARG A 79 2.99 -9.45 1.37
CA ARG A 79 4.44 -9.30 1.24
C ARG A 79 4.91 -7.89 1.58
N LEU A 80 4.19 -6.88 1.12
CA LEU A 80 4.54 -5.49 1.39
C LEU A 80 4.24 -5.09 2.84
N ASP A 81 3.16 -5.61 3.44
CA ASP A 81 2.89 -5.49 4.88
C ASP A 81 4.08 -6.05 5.70
N ALA A 82 4.54 -7.27 5.39
CA ALA A 82 5.69 -7.86 6.08
C ALA A 82 7.00 -7.07 5.88
N LEU A 83 7.17 -6.43 4.71
CA LEU A 83 8.30 -5.56 4.43
C LEU A 83 8.26 -4.30 5.29
N VAL A 84 7.08 -3.67 5.39
CA VAL A 84 6.83 -2.50 6.25
C VAL A 84 7.09 -2.84 7.71
N GLU A 85 6.51 -3.93 8.22
CA GLU A 85 6.69 -4.37 9.61
C GLU A 85 8.15 -4.64 9.97
N ALA A 86 8.94 -5.12 9.01
CA ALA A 86 10.35 -5.41 9.19
C ALA A 86 11.29 -4.24 8.85
N GLU A 87 10.74 -3.07 8.46
CA GLU A 87 11.49 -1.91 7.93
C GLU A 87 12.57 -2.33 6.90
N SER A 88 12.22 -3.30 6.06
CA SER A 88 13.14 -3.93 5.12
C SER A 88 13.32 -3.08 3.86
N PRO A 89 14.48 -3.14 3.20
CA PRO A 89 14.72 -2.35 1.98
C PRO A 89 13.66 -2.64 0.90
N MET A 90 13.20 -1.59 0.23
CA MET A 90 12.21 -1.69 -0.84
C MET A 90 12.72 -2.57 -2.00
N PRO A 91 11.83 -3.31 -2.69
CA PRO A 91 12.18 -4.04 -3.90
C PRO A 91 12.73 -3.10 -4.98
N ALA A 92 13.57 -3.63 -5.88
CA ALA A 92 14.19 -2.82 -6.94
C ALA A 92 13.19 -2.19 -7.93
N SER A 93 12.00 -2.76 -8.09
CA SER A 93 10.95 -2.24 -8.96
C SER A 93 9.62 -2.91 -8.66
N CYS A 94 8.53 -2.20 -8.89
CA CYS A 94 7.18 -2.73 -8.81
C CYS A 94 6.34 -2.12 -9.95
N ASP A 95 5.68 -2.98 -10.74
CA ASP A 95 4.86 -2.56 -11.89
C ASP A 95 3.63 -3.48 -11.99
N VAL A 96 2.67 -3.24 -11.10
CA VAL A 96 1.46 -4.06 -10.94
C VAL A 96 0.24 -3.37 -11.57
N ALA A 97 0.27 -2.04 -11.67
CA ALA A 97 -0.82 -1.23 -12.22
C ALA A 97 -1.33 -1.72 -13.60
N PRO A 98 -0.47 -2.06 -14.58
CA PRO A 98 -0.94 -2.52 -15.88
C PRO A 98 -1.71 -3.86 -15.79
N ALA A 99 -1.26 -4.77 -14.93
CA ALA A 99 -1.93 -6.07 -14.74
C ALA A 99 -3.32 -5.90 -14.12
N VAL A 100 -3.45 -4.98 -13.16
CA VAL A 100 -4.72 -4.65 -12.51
C VAL A 100 -5.69 -4.00 -13.47
N GLU A 101 -5.23 -3.03 -14.26
CA GLU A 101 -6.07 -2.39 -15.26
C GLU A 101 -6.55 -3.40 -16.31
N ALA A 102 -5.66 -4.27 -16.80
CA ALA A 102 -6.00 -5.30 -17.77
C ALA A 102 -7.06 -6.26 -17.22
N TYR A 103 -6.92 -6.71 -15.97
CA TYR A 103 -7.91 -7.58 -15.32
C TYR A 103 -9.27 -6.90 -15.17
N LEU A 104 -9.31 -5.67 -14.65
CA LEU A 104 -10.58 -4.96 -14.44
C LEU A 104 -11.28 -4.62 -15.76
N THR A 105 -10.52 -4.42 -16.83
CA THR A 105 -11.06 -4.23 -18.19
C THR A 105 -11.69 -5.52 -18.71
N GLN A 106 -11.05 -6.67 -18.50
CA GLN A 106 -11.57 -7.98 -18.89
C GLN A 106 -12.84 -8.35 -18.11
N GLU A 107 -12.89 -8.06 -16.82
CA GLU A 107 -14.05 -8.32 -15.96
C GLU A 107 -15.23 -7.34 -16.19
N GLY A 108 -15.05 -6.33 -17.04
CA GLY A 108 -16.07 -5.31 -17.28
C GLY A 108 -16.39 -4.47 -16.04
N ALA A 109 -15.39 -4.24 -15.18
CA ALA A 109 -15.55 -3.44 -13.97
C ALA A 109 -15.98 -2.00 -14.30
N ARG A 110 -16.68 -1.35 -13.36
CA ARG A 110 -17.13 0.03 -13.53
C ARG A 110 -15.94 0.96 -13.74
N ASN A 111 -16.13 1.98 -14.57
CA ASN A 111 -15.06 2.95 -14.85
C ASN A 111 -14.53 3.63 -13.59
N SER A 112 -15.40 3.92 -12.60
CA SER A 112 -15.00 4.45 -11.29
C SER A 112 -14.03 3.52 -10.57
N ASP A 113 -14.34 2.23 -10.55
CA ASP A 113 -13.59 1.22 -9.80
C ASP A 113 -12.25 0.96 -10.48
N ARG A 114 -12.22 0.96 -11.82
CA ARG A 114 -11.00 0.92 -12.63
C ARG A 114 -10.06 2.07 -12.31
N ILE A 115 -10.57 3.30 -12.28
CA ILE A 115 -9.76 4.49 -11.98
C ILE A 115 -9.24 4.45 -10.53
N LEU A 116 -10.08 4.10 -9.56
CA LEU A 116 -9.67 4.08 -8.16
C LEU A 116 -8.65 2.97 -7.87
N MET A 117 -8.90 1.75 -8.36
CA MET A 117 -7.96 0.64 -8.24
C MET A 117 -6.63 0.97 -8.90
N GLY A 118 -6.65 1.47 -10.14
CA GLY A 118 -5.45 1.85 -10.89
C GLY A 118 -4.60 2.86 -10.15
N LYS A 119 -5.22 3.93 -9.61
CA LYS A 119 -4.51 4.93 -8.80
C LYS A 119 -3.93 4.36 -7.51
N ALA A 120 -4.66 3.48 -6.84
CA ALA A 120 -4.19 2.88 -5.58
C ALA A 120 -2.95 2.02 -5.80
N VAL A 121 -2.92 1.21 -6.86
CA VAL A 121 -1.75 0.37 -7.18
C VAL A 121 -0.60 1.17 -7.79
N GLU A 122 -0.88 2.17 -8.63
CA GLU A 122 0.14 3.07 -9.18
C GLU A 122 0.88 3.82 -8.06
N ARG A 123 0.16 4.27 -7.03
CA ARG A 123 0.78 4.89 -5.85
C ARG A 123 1.77 3.94 -5.15
N ILE A 124 1.42 2.66 -5.01
CA ILE A 124 2.30 1.65 -4.41
C ILE A 124 3.52 1.40 -5.31
N ASP A 125 3.30 1.24 -6.62
CA ASP A 125 4.36 1.02 -7.61
C ASP A 125 5.39 2.15 -7.59
N GLN A 126 4.91 3.40 -7.53
CA GLN A 126 5.73 4.61 -7.42
C GLN A 126 6.54 4.63 -6.11
N LEU A 127 5.90 4.38 -4.96
CA LEU A 127 6.57 4.37 -3.65
C LEU A 127 7.66 3.29 -3.55
N VAL A 128 7.47 2.15 -4.21
CA VAL A 128 8.47 1.08 -4.23
C VAL A 128 9.60 1.40 -5.19
N THR A 129 9.30 2.00 -6.35
CA THR A 129 10.29 2.22 -7.43
C THR A 129 11.14 3.48 -7.21
N ASP A 130 10.58 4.53 -6.60
CA ASP A 130 11.24 5.83 -6.43
C ASP A 130 12.01 5.97 -5.10
N ASN A 131 12.14 4.90 -4.32
CA ASN A 131 12.78 4.90 -2.99
C ASN A 131 14.31 4.98 -3.01
#